data_AF-A0A944NFC3-F1
#
_entry.id   AF-A0A944NFC3-F1
#
_cell.length_a   1.000
_cell.length_b   1.000
_cell.length_c   1.000
_cell.angle_alpha   90.00
_cell.angle_beta   90.00
_cell.angle_gamma   90.00
#
_symmetry.space_group_name_H-M   'P 1'
#
loop_
_entity.id
_entity.type
_entity.pdbx_description
1 polymer ?
#
loop_
_entity_poly.entity_id
_entity_poly.type
_entity_poly.pdbx_seq_one_letter_code
_entity_poly.pdbx_strand_id
1 'polypeptide(L)'
;MIIQIKEPTLKEFFRKIVITSVIFGTLFSLGQLFNQITHYPFSLGWSEGNRLWDYSIKYGSNRYITYDGNPIYAFLDKGRALVWGWIYLIPNIGIWGVRFWDAVIKSFPYFGLGLALVWPQRRNISKSSVILFALWTFLFIRQGPIHTPLVISAIFIVISVSIKNVGLSIILIIASAYLAEMTRFNWTYAPGLWAGMLALLQINNPSLVKNEAKKLFRPLIFGLAGYFGGQILPTIIDKINNPESEKSIEVIYDFQKSMVFKQILLWDRWLPNLTYGPGIILSLFIVALPVAIVLIYLFRSKKWQINWLQFIGVAIPGLAFLIVGLIASVKIGGGGDLHNMDMFLIFLVLLIGINWTKIWEIFLNFQNRLYPFLFVTILLVFPVFFSLRSGTPLILPNDYRVDEVLQIIQNEADEKQLNGGEVLFMDQRQLITFDYIKNVVLVDDYDKKVLINRTFANDPERFAIFYEDLSNQRFSLILSNILKDDLQYDNPFSEENNYWVEAVVLPILEYYRPSFTFEDLDIQLLVPIK
;
A
#
# COMPACT_ATOMS: atom_id res chain seq x y z
N MET A 1 -29.51 16.64 47.82
CA MET A 1 -29.66 16.57 46.35
C MET A 1 -29.10 15.22 45.91
N ILE A 2 -29.95 14.20 45.83
CA ILE A 2 -29.52 12.85 45.44
C ILE A 2 -29.39 12.87 43.92
N ILE A 3 -28.16 12.78 43.41
CA ILE A 3 -27.91 12.59 41.98
C ILE A 3 -28.46 11.21 41.65
N GLN A 4 -29.64 11.16 41.04
CA GLN A 4 -30.18 9.94 40.46
C GLN A 4 -29.25 9.53 39.31
N ILE A 5 -28.31 8.63 39.60
CA ILE A 5 -27.52 7.96 38.58
C ILE A 5 -28.50 7.07 37.83
N LYS A 6 -29.01 7.56 36.70
CA LYS A 6 -29.91 6.79 35.84
C LYS A 6 -29.09 5.62 35.28
N GLU A 7 -29.43 4.40 35.70
CA GLU A 7 -28.73 3.22 35.21
C GLU A 7 -28.81 3.17 33.68
N PRO A 8 -27.68 2.93 32.99
CA PRO A 8 -27.68 2.86 31.55
C PRO A 8 -28.58 1.70 31.10
N THR A 9 -29.49 1.99 30.18
CA THR A 9 -30.27 0.92 29.56
C THR A 9 -29.33 -0.10 28.92
N LEU A 10 -29.72 -1.38 28.86
CA LEU A 10 -28.94 -2.43 28.15
C LEU A 10 -28.53 -1.99 26.73
N LYS A 11 -29.39 -1.18 26.09
CA LYS A 11 -29.15 -0.51 24.80
C LYS A 11 -27.97 0.47 24.82
N GLU A 12 -27.86 1.31 25.86
CA GLU A 12 -26.72 2.22 26.04
C GLU A 12 -25.44 1.46 26.35
N PHE A 13 -25.53 0.38 27.13
CA PHE A 13 -24.40 -0.47 27.45
C PHE A 13 -23.78 -1.11 26.20
N PHE A 14 -24.56 -1.84 25.38
CA PHE A 14 -24.03 -2.46 24.16
C PHE A 14 -23.48 -1.46 23.14
N ARG A 15 -24.16 -0.32 22.94
CA ARG A 15 -23.65 0.73 22.04
C ARG A 15 -22.33 1.30 22.53
N LYS A 16 -22.19 1.53 23.84
CA LYS A 16 -20.92 1.98 24.44
C LYS A 16 -19.83 0.94 24.21
N ILE A 17 -20.10 -0.35 24.43
CA ILE A 17 -19.12 -1.43 24.15
C ILE A 17 -18.62 -1.35 22.71
N VAL A 18 -19.53 -1.33 21.72
CA VAL A 18 -19.13 -1.31 20.30
C VAL A 18 -18.27 -0.09 19.96
N ILE A 19 -18.68 1.10 20.42
CA ILE A 19 -17.94 2.34 20.20
C ILE A 19 -16.56 2.26 20.87
N THR A 20 -16.51 1.82 22.13
CA THR A 20 -15.27 1.66 22.89
C THR A 20 -14.35 0.63 22.23
N SER A 21 -14.87 -0.48 21.71
CA SER A 21 -14.10 -1.48 20.97
C SER A 21 -13.45 -0.88 19.72
N VAL A 22 -14.19 -0.09 18.94
CA VAL A 22 -13.62 0.60 17.76
C VAL A 22 -12.53 1.60 18.17
N ILE A 23 -12.75 2.38 19.23
CA ILE A 23 -11.75 3.33 19.74
C ILE A 23 -10.51 2.59 20.21
N PHE A 24 -10.65 1.53 21.01
CA PHE A 24 -9.52 0.75 21.53
C PHE A 24 -8.76 0.05 20.40
N GLY A 25 -9.47 -0.57 19.46
CA GLY A 25 -8.87 -1.13 18.25
C GLY A 25 -8.09 -0.10 17.46
N THR A 26 -8.62 1.12 17.33
CA THR A 26 -7.91 2.24 16.68
C THR A 26 -6.64 2.59 17.43
N LEU A 27 -6.71 2.80 18.75
CA LEU A 27 -5.56 3.17 19.56
C LEU A 27 -4.47 2.10 19.51
N PHE A 28 -4.85 0.82 19.56
CA PHE A 28 -3.92 -0.29 19.41
C PHE A 28 -3.26 -0.32 18.02
N SER A 29 -4.05 -0.15 16.96
CA SER A 29 -3.56 -0.03 15.58
C SER A 29 -2.61 1.16 15.40
N LEU A 30 -2.90 2.30 16.03
CA LEU A 30 -2.01 3.46 16.01
C LEU A 30 -0.75 3.18 16.82
N GLY A 31 -0.87 2.55 17.99
CA GLY A 31 0.27 2.10 18.79
C GLY A 31 1.24 1.24 17.98
N GLN A 32 0.74 0.27 17.20
CA GLN A 32 1.58 -0.55 16.32
C GLN A 32 2.38 0.26 15.30
N LEU A 33 1.74 1.25 14.65
CA LEU A 33 2.40 2.09 13.64
C LEU A 33 3.40 3.05 14.29
N PHE A 34 2.99 3.73 15.35
CA PHE A 34 3.79 4.78 15.99
C PHE A 34 4.91 4.22 16.88
N ASN A 35 4.82 2.96 17.31
CA ASN A 35 5.92 2.28 18.01
C ASN A 35 7.16 2.05 17.12
N GLN A 36 7.03 2.15 15.80
CA GLN A 36 8.15 2.07 14.86
C GLN A 36 8.94 3.38 14.74
N ILE A 37 8.50 4.46 15.39
CA ILE A 37 9.14 5.77 15.28
C ILE A 37 10.33 5.83 16.24
N THR A 38 11.51 5.46 15.74
CA THR A 38 12.74 5.37 16.51
C THR A 38 13.92 6.02 15.77
N HIS A 39 14.99 6.33 16.51
CA HIS A 39 16.28 6.78 15.96
C HIS A 39 17.21 5.62 15.54
N TYR A 40 16.71 4.38 15.62
CA TYR A 40 17.50 3.19 15.32
C TYR A 40 17.99 3.20 13.87
N PRO A 41 19.29 3.08 13.58
CA PRO A 41 19.84 3.33 12.25
C PRO A 41 19.49 2.23 11.23
N PHE A 42 19.39 0.99 11.67
CA PHE A 42 19.14 -0.15 10.78
C PHE A 42 17.65 -0.34 10.47
N SER A 43 17.38 -1.17 9.47
CA SER A 43 16.02 -1.51 9.02
C SER A 43 15.23 -2.23 10.13
N LEU A 44 13.99 -1.80 10.41
CA LEU A 44 13.07 -2.42 11.39
C LEU A 44 12.29 -3.61 10.84
N GLY A 45 12.39 -3.84 9.54
CA GLY A 45 11.71 -4.95 8.88
C GLY A 45 12.13 -5.08 7.43
N TRP A 46 11.48 -6.01 6.73
CA TRP A 46 11.81 -6.31 5.34
C TRP A 46 11.74 -5.06 4.46
N SER A 47 12.86 -4.76 3.77
CA SER A 47 13.05 -3.66 2.84
C SER A 47 12.68 -2.25 3.33
N GLU A 48 12.56 -2.02 4.65
CA GLU A 48 12.31 -0.66 5.17
C GLU A 48 13.46 0.27 4.77
N GLY A 49 14.70 -0.18 5.00
CA GLY A 49 15.91 0.55 4.62
C GLY A 49 15.94 0.99 3.15
N ASN A 50 15.78 0.05 2.22
CA ASN A 50 15.73 0.35 0.79
C ASN A 50 14.58 1.32 0.45
N ARG A 51 13.41 1.19 1.09
CA ARG A 51 12.28 2.12 0.85
C ARG A 51 12.56 3.53 1.32
N LEU A 52 13.20 3.70 2.48
CA LEU A 52 13.62 5.01 2.98
C LEU A 52 14.61 5.66 2.00
N TRP A 53 15.59 4.90 1.52
CA TRP A 53 16.51 5.34 0.48
C TRP A 53 15.79 5.70 -0.83
N ASP A 54 14.98 4.79 -1.38
CA ASP A 54 14.18 5.00 -2.60
C ASP A 54 13.43 6.34 -2.54
N TYR A 55 12.64 6.55 -1.49
CA TYR A 55 11.80 7.74 -1.37
C TYR A 55 12.58 9.04 -1.22
N SER A 56 13.85 8.97 -0.79
CA SER A 56 14.72 10.13 -0.71
C SER A 56 15.18 10.62 -2.08
N ILE A 57 15.32 9.75 -3.08
CA ILE A 57 16.01 10.09 -4.34
C ILE A 57 15.38 11.29 -5.05
N LYS A 58 14.04 11.43 -5.04
CA LYS A 58 13.37 12.51 -5.75
C LYS A 58 13.60 13.90 -5.15
N TYR A 59 13.68 14.01 -3.83
CA TYR A 59 13.68 15.30 -3.11
C TYR A 59 14.88 15.49 -2.17
N GLY A 60 15.75 14.49 -2.07
CA GLY A 60 16.92 14.43 -1.19
C GLY A 60 18.10 13.73 -1.84
N SER A 61 18.20 13.72 -3.18
CA SER A 61 19.36 13.18 -3.91
C SER A 61 20.68 13.86 -3.56
N ASN A 62 20.62 15.11 -3.08
CA ASN A 62 21.78 15.87 -2.61
C ASN A 62 22.46 15.27 -1.36
N ARG A 63 21.89 14.22 -0.77
CA ARG A 63 22.47 13.47 0.34
C ARG A 63 23.52 12.45 -0.10
N TYR A 64 23.68 12.21 -1.41
CA TYR A 64 24.54 11.16 -1.93
C TYR A 64 25.70 11.74 -2.72
N ILE A 65 26.84 11.05 -2.65
CA ILE A 65 28.00 11.27 -3.50
C ILE A 65 27.93 10.23 -4.62
N THR A 66 28.06 10.65 -5.87
CA THR A 66 28.03 9.78 -7.07
C THR A 66 29.31 9.96 -7.88
N TYR A 67 29.79 8.91 -8.56
CA TYR A 67 31.07 8.92 -9.30
C TYR A 67 31.10 9.92 -10.48
N ASP A 68 29.96 10.18 -11.10
CA ASP A 68 29.83 10.80 -12.42
C ASP A 68 28.86 12.00 -12.44
N GLY A 69 28.20 12.27 -11.31
CA GLY A 69 27.13 13.27 -11.23
C GLY A 69 25.86 12.88 -12.01
N ASN A 70 25.76 11.61 -12.46
CA ASN A 70 24.60 11.12 -13.18
C ASN A 70 23.37 11.00 -12.26
N PRO A 71 22.16 10.99 -12.85
CA PRO A 71 20.95 10.76 -12.07
C PRO A 71 20.99 9.38 -11.39
N ILE A 72 20.79 9.37 -10.07
CA ILE A 72 20.72 8.13 -9.29
C ILE A 72 19.53 7.30 -9.74
N TYR A 73 19.79 6.06 -10.14
CA TYR A 73 18.76 5.07 -10.40
C TYR A 73 18.22 4.52 -9.08
N ALA A 74 16.90 4.56 -8.90
CA ALA A 74 16.24 3.85 -7.83
C ALA A 74 14.97 3.17 -8.34
N PHE A 75 14.66 2.02 -7.77
CA PHE A 75 13.50 1.21 -8.13
C PHE A 75 12.23 1.79 -7.53
N LEU A 76 11.87 2.94 -8.08
CA LEU A 76 10.87 3.84 -7.56
C LEU A 76 9.50 3.53 -8.13
N ASP A 77 8.57 3.14 -7.25
CA ASP A 77 7.16 3.42 -7.48
C ASP A 77 6.98 4.95 -7.42
N LYS A 78 7.01 5.63 -8.58
CA LYS A 78 7.01 7.10 -8.67
C LYS A 78 5.89 7.75 -7.86
N GLY A 79 4.72 7.12 -7.81
CA GLY A 79 3.59 7.59 -6.99
C GLY A 79 3.81 7.43 -5.48
N ARG A 80 4.51 6.38 -5.01
CA ARG A 80 4.89 6.26 -3.59
C ARG A 80 5.98 7.25 -3.23
N ALA A 81 6.98 7.41 -4.09
CA ALA A 81 8.04 8.41 -3.92
C ALA A 81 7.48 9.83 -3.85
N LEU A 82 6.41 10.14 -4.59
CA LEU A 82 5.72 11.43 -4.48
C LEU A 82 5.10 11.65 -3.09
N VAL A 83 4.46 10.62 -2.53
CA VAL A 83 3.75 10.72 -1.24
C VAL A 83 4.73 10.67 -0.06
N TRP A 84 5.67 9.71 -0.05
CA TRP A 84 6.65 9.57 1.03
C TRP A 84 7.80 10.56 0.93
N GLY A 85 8.24 10.90 -0.28
CA GLY A 85 9.47 11.65 -0.51
C GLY A 85 9.40 13.13 -0.11
N TRP A 86 8.21 13.73 0.00
CA TRP A 86 8.09 15.16 0.34
C TRP A 86 8.75 15.55 1.67
N ILE A 87 8.85 14.62 2.63
CA ILE A 87 9.51 14.90 3.90
C ILE A 87 11.00 15.24 3.74
N TYR A 88 11.65 14.76 2.66
CA TYR A 88 13.06 15.04 2.38
C TYR A 88 13.33 16.47 1.90
N LEU A 89 12.29 17.25 1.59
CA LEU A 89 12.41 18.69 1.37
C LEU A 89 12.81 19.44 2.65
N ILE A 90 12.60 18.84 3.83
CA ILE A 90 13.07 19.37 5.10
C ILE A 90 14.58 19.09 5.19
N PRO A 91 15.44 20.12 5.22
CA PRO A 91 16.88 19.93 5.32
C PRO A 91 17.23 19.14 6.58
N ASN A 92 18.19 18.21 6.46
CA ASN A 92 18.70 17.40 7.57
C ASN A 92 17.64 16.59 8.33
N ILE A 93 16.49 16.28 7.71
CA ILE A 93 15.53 15.34 8.32
C ILE A 93 16.23 14.01 8.59
N GLY A 94 16.19 13.56 9.84
CA GLY A 94 16.75 12.28 10.28
C GLY A 94 15.75 11.13 10.18
N ILE A 95 16.22 9.90 10.45
CA ILE A 95 15.41 8.69 10.29
C ILE A 95 14.11 8.70 11.12
N TRP A 96 14.16 9.26 12.34
CA TRP A 96 12.98 9.42 13.19
C TRP A 96 11.88 10.22 12.49
N GLY A 97 12.25 11.33 11.83
CA GLY A 97 11.31 12.21 11.16
C GLY A 97 10.66 11.54 9.94
N VAL A 98 11.42 10.74 9.21
CA VAL A 98 10.89 9.98 8.07
C VAL A 98 10.00 8.82 8.55
N ARG A 99 10.35 8.13 9.64
CA ARG A 99 9.49 7.10 10.26
C ARG A 99 8.21 7.69 10.84
N PHE A 100 8.27 8.86 11.45
CA PHE A 100 7.09 9.61 11.86
C PHE A 100 6.19 9.90 10.66
N TRP A 101 6.77 10.38 9.56
CA TRP A 101 6.03 10.64 8.33
C TRP A 101 5.41 9.37 7.72
N ASP A 102 6.14 8.26 7.72
CA ASP A 102 5.63 6.95 7.30
C ASP A 102 4.41 6.52 8.14
N ALA A 103 4.47 6.64 9.46
CA ALA A 103 3.35 6.35 10.35
C ALA A 103 2.15 7.28 10.09
N VAL A 104 2.37 8.57 9.82
CA VAL A 104 1.33 9.53 9.46
C VAL A 104 0.66 9.16 8.14
N ILE A 105 1.43 8.86 7.09
CA ILE A 105 0.92 8.46 5.78
C ILE A 105 0.14 7.14 5.85
N LYS A 106 0.56 6.20 6.70
CA LYS A 106 -0.12 4.91 6.91
C LYS A 106 -1.33 4.99 7.86
N SER A 107 -1.71 6.18 8.33
CA SER A 107 -2.84 6.36 9.25
C SER A 107 -3.81 7.46 8.84
N PHE A 108 -3.37 8.73 8.82
CA PHE A 108 -4.25 9.88 8.66
C PHE A 108 -5.09 9.89 7.37
N PRO A 109 -4.55 9.55 6.19
CA PRO A 109 -5.35 9.50 4.96
C PRO A 109 -6.53 8.51 5.02
N TYR A 110 -6.40 7.45 5.81
CA TYR A 110 -7.41 6.40 5.91
C TYR A 110 -8.60 6.91 6.74
N PHE A 111 -8.32 7.61 7.84
CA PHE A 111 -9.35 8.38 8.56
C PHE A 111 -9.94 9.47 7.65
N GLY A 112 -9.09 10.16 6.89
CA GLY A 112 -9.47 11.20 5.95
C GLY A 112 -10.48 10.73 4.91
N LEU A 113 -10.31 9.53 4.36
CA LEU A 113 -11.27 8.91 3.44
C LEU A 113 -12.64 8.70 4.11
N GLY A 114 -12.65 8.14 5.33
CA GLY A 114 -13.87 7.97 6.09
C GLY A 114 -14.58 9.30 6.35
N LEU A 115 -13.83 10.32 6.82
CA LEU A 115 -14.35 11.67 7.04
C LEU A 115 -14.94 12.25 5.75
N ALA A 116 -14.19 12.28 4.65
CA ALA A 116 -14.61 12.86 3.38
C ALA A 116 -15.93 12.23 2.88
N LEU A 117 -16.09 10.93 3.05
CA LEU A 117 -17.23 10.17 2.54
C LEU A 117 -18.54 10.44 3.30
N VAL A 118 -18.49 10.63 4.62
CA VAL A 118 -19.70 10.91 5.43
C VAL A 118 -19.88 12.39 5.77
N TRP A 119 -18.89 13.24 5.50
CA TRP A 119 -18.98 14.68 5.74
C TRP A 119 -20.20 15.36 5.09
N PRO A 120 -20.61 15.01 3.85
CA PRO A 120 -21.83 15.55 3.26
C PRO A 120 -23.10 15.18 4.05
N GLN A 121 -23.07 14.04 4.76
CA GLN A 121 -24.20 13.51 5.53
C GLN A 121 -24.23 14.04 6.98
N ARG A 122 -23.22 14.79 7.45
CA ARG A 122 -23.03 15.21 8.85
C ARG A 122 -24.19 15.99 9.49
N ARG A 123 -25.12 16.53 8.70
CA ARG A 123 -26.32 17.20 9.22
C ARG A 123 -27.40 16.22 9.68
N ASN A 124 -27.38 14.99 9.16
CA ASN A 124 -28.35 13.94 9.43
C ASN A 124 -27.85 12.90 10.45
N ILE A 125 -26.59 13.00 10.88
CA ILE A 125 -25.95 12.08 11.81
C ILE A 125 -25.19 12.85 12.90
N SER A 126 -24.93 12.21 14.04
CA SER A 126 -24.19 12.84 15.14
C SER A 126 -22.70 12.99 14.82
N LYS A 127 -21.99 13.91 15.51
CA LYS A 127 -20.52 14.03 15.42
C LYS A 127 -19.81 12.71 15.75
N SER A 128 -20.30 12.00 16.77
CA SER A 128 -19.79 10.67 17.14
C SER A 128 -19.96 9.64 16.02
N SER A 129 -21.03 9.73 15.23
CA SER A 129 -21.23 8.85 14.05
C SER A 129 -20.21 9.12 12.95
N VAL A 130 -19.90 10.39 12.69
CA VAL A 130 -18.87 10.79 11.71
C VAL A 130 -17.50 10.26 12.13
N ILE A 131 -17.13 10.48 13.40
CA ILE A 131 -15.86 10.00 13.95
C ILE A 131 -15.82 8.47 13.91
N LEU A 132 -16.87 7.79 14.39
CA LEU A 132 -16.91 6.32 14.40
C LEU A 132 -16.71 5.73 13.01
N PHE A 133 -17.32 6.31 11.97
CA PHE A 133 -17.12 5.86 10.60
C PHE A 133 -15.68 6.10 10.13
N ALA A 134 -15.08 7.25 10.45
CA ALA A 134 -13.68 7.52 10.11
C ALA A 134 -12.73 6.52 10.79
N LEU A 135 -12.96 6.21 12.07
CA LEU A 135 -12.21 5.19 12.81
C LEU A 135 -12.39 3.79 12.19
N TRP A 136 -13.64 3.44 11.88
CA TRP A 136 -13.96 2.17 11.23
C TRP A 136 -13.29 2.05 9.86
N THR A 137 -13.28 3.10 9.04
CA THR A 137 -12.62 3.10 7.73
C THR A 137 -11.12 2.87 7.86
N PHE A 138 -10.45 3.50 8.83
CA PHE A 138 -9.04 3.25 9.13
C PHE A 138 -8.79 1.77 9.48
N LEU A 139 -9.56 1.22 10.42
CA LEU A 139 -9.43 -0.18 10.82
C LEU A 139 -9.75 -1.14 9.67
N PHE A 140 -10.82 -0.86 8.92
CA PHE A 140 -11.28 -1.72 7.84
C PHE A 140 -10.25 -1.79 6.72
N ILE A 141 -9.74 -0.64 6.29
CA ILE A 141 -8.75 -0.55 5.22
C ILE A 141 -7.47 -1.25 5.65
N ARG A 142 -6.99 -1.10 6.89
CA ARG A 142 -5.79 -1.79 7.40
C ARG A 142 -5.84 -3.32 7.37
N GLN A 143 -7.01 -3.93 7.18
CA GLN A 143 -7.09 -5.39 6.99
C GLN A 143 -6.45 -5.83 5.66
N GLY A 144 -6.34 -4.94 4.68
CA GLY A 144 -5.42 -5.08 3.56
C GLY A 144 -4.33 -4.01 3.69
N PRO A 145 -3.03 -4.31 3.52
CA PRO A 145 -2.00 -3.27 3.51
C PRO A 145 -2.08 -2.44 2.20
N ILE A 146 -3.13 -1.64 2.07
CA ILE A 146 -3.45 -0.80 0.92
C ILE A 146 -2.47 0.38 0.92
N HIS A 147 -1.77 0.66 -0.17
CA HIS A 147 -0.88 1.83 -0.16
C HIS A 147 -1.66 3.14 -0.25
N THR A 148 -1.17 4.10 0.52
CA THR A 148 -1.78 5.41 0.69
C THR A 148 -2.04 6.20 -0.60
N PRO A 149 -1.27 6.11 -1.70
CA PRO A 149 -1.59 6.86 -2.92
C PRO A 149 -2.96 6.50 -3.50
N LEU A 150 -3.39 5.24 -3.36
CA LEU A 150 -4.75 4.82 -3.74
C LEU A 150 -5.82 5.37 -2.79
N VAL A 151 -5.52 5.43 -1.49
CA VAL A 151 -6.42 6.03 -0.49
C VAL A 151 -6.60 7.54 -0.76
N ILE A 152 -5.51 8.25 -1.05
CA ILE A 152 -5.54 9.66 -1.47
C ILE A 152 -6.36 9.82 -2.75
N SER A 153 -6.17 8.92 -3.72
CA SER A 153 -6.97 8.90 -4.94
C SER A 153 -8.47 8.75 -4.62
N ALA A 154 -8.84 7.81 -3.76
CA ALA A 154 -10.22 7.64 -3.32
C ALA A 154 -10.79 8.89 -2.62
N ILE A 155 -10.00 9.58 -1.78
CA ILE A 155 -10.40 10.86 -1.14
C ILE A 155 -10.72 11.90 -2.22
N PHE A 156 -9.83 12.07 -3.20
CA PHE A 156 -10.04 13.02 -4.30
C PHE A 156 -11.26 12.66 -5.13
N ILE A 157 -11.53 11.38 -5.38
CA ILE A 157 -12.75 10.96 -6.05
C ILE A 157 -14.00 11.33 -5.24
N VAL A 158 -14.04 11.01 -3.95
CA VAL A 158 -15.17 11.35 -3.07
C VAL A 158 -15.43 12.87 -3.04
N ILE A 159 -14.36 13.66 -2.96
CA ILE A 159 -14.44 15.13 -3.00
C ILE A 159 -14.92 15.60 -4.37
N SER A 160 -14.36 15.10 -5.47
CA SER A 160 -14.68 15.49 -6.84
C SER A 160 -16.17 15.29 -7.16
N VAL A 161 -16.75 14.15 -6.76
CA VAL A 161 -18.16 13.86 -7.02
C VAL A 161 -19.09 14.72 -6.16
N SER A 162 -18.59 15.27 -5.05
CA SER A 162 -19.33 16.19 -4.18
C SER A 162 -19.28 17.65 -4.65
N ILE A 163 -18.36 18.00 -5.55
CA ILE A 163 -18.21 19.36 -6.08
C ILE A 163 -19.28 19.65 -7.14
N LYS A 164 -19.84 20.87 -7.12
CA LYS A 164 -20.82 21.34 -8.12
C LYS A 164 -20.17 21.70 -9.46
N ASN A 165 -18.95 22.22 -9.44
CA ASN A 165 -18.19 22.56 -10.65
C ASN A 165 -17.66 21.29 -11.34
N VAL A 166 -18.25 20.96 -12.49
CA VAL A 166 -17.90 19.78 -13.28
C VAL A 166 -16.47 19.83 -13.81
N GLY A 167 -15.98 21.00 -14.23
CA GLY A 167 -14.61 21.15 -14.73
C GLY A 167 -13.56 20.85 -13.65
N LEU A 168 -13.73 21.40 -12.46
CA LEU A 168 -12.85 21.08 -11.32
C LEU A 168 -12.94 19.61 -10.93
N SER A 169 -14.13 19.01 -11.00
CA SER A 169 -14.31 17.58 -10.74
C SER A 169 -13.51 16.73 -11.73
N ILE A 170 -13.57 17.06 -13.03
CA ILE A 170 -12.81 16.38 -14.09
C ILE A 170 -11.30 16.47 -13.82
N ILE A 171 -10.78 17.66 -13.49
CA ILE A 171 -9.35 17.85 -13.21
C ILE A 171 -8.90 16.97 -12.03
N LEU A 172 -9.67 16.95 -10.94
CA LEU A 172 -9.35 16.13 -9.77
C LEU A 172 -9.41 14.62 -10.07
N ILE A 173 -10.38 14.19 -10.89
CA ILE A 173 -10.49 12.79 -11.32
C ILE A 173 -9.29 12.39 -12.19
N ILE A 174 -8.89 13.23 -13.16
CA ILE A 174 -7.72 13.01 -14.01
C ILE A 174 -6.46 12.91 -13.16
N ALA A 175 -6.23 13.87 -12.27
CA ALA A 175 -5.06 13.88 -11.39
C ALA A 175 -5.03 12.65 -10.47
N SER A 176 -6.19 12.24 -9.95
CA SER A 176 -6.31 11.04 -9.13
C SER A 176 -6.02 9.75 -9.90
N ALA A 177 -6.53 9.62 -11.13
CA ALA A 177 -6.26 8.45 -11.98
C ALA A 177 -4.79 8.36 -12.39
N TYR A 178 -4.18 9.52 -12.69
CA TYR A 178 -2.76 9.61 -12.99
C TYR A 178 -1.89 9.19 -11.78
N LEU A 179 -2.21 9.68 -10.57
CA LEU A 179 -1.51 9.27 -9.35
C LEU A 179 -1.62 7.75 -9.09
N ALA A 180 -2.80 7.19 -9.32
CA ALA A 180 -3.03 5.76 -9.15
C ALA A 180 -2.18 4.93 -10.12
N GLU A 181 -2.16 5.30 -11.41
CA GLU A 181 -1.35 4.60 -12.43
C GLU A 181 0.16 4.70 -12.15
N MET A 182 0.65 5.91 -11.85
CA MET A 182 2.06 6.15 -11.49
C MET A 182 2.52 5.35 -10.26
N THR A 183 1.58 4.88 -9.44
CA THR A 183 1.86 4.07 -8.27
C THR A 183 1.84 2.58 -8.60
N ARG A 184 0.76 2.11 -9.26
CA ARG A 184 0.60 0.73 -9.69
C ARG A 184 -0.30 0.68 -10.91
N PHE A 185 0.16 0.04 -11.98
CA PHE A 185 -0.59 -0.07 -13.23
C PHE A 185 -1.99 -0.71 -13.05
N ASN A 186 -2.14 -1.69 -12.15
CA ASN A 186 -3.43 -2.32 -11.84
C ASN A 186 -4.50 -1.34 -11.34
N TRP A 187 -4.11 -0.18 -10.81
CA TRP A 187 -5.02 0.81 -10.24
C TRP A 187 -5.55 1.83 -11.25
N THR A 188 -5.03 1.82 -12.47
CA THR A 188 -5.24 2.86 -13.48
C THR A 188 -6.73 3.17 -13.74
N TYR A 189 -7.61 2.16 -13.67
CA TYR A 189 -9.04 2.31 -13.93
C TYR A 189 -9.87 2.64 -12.68
N ALA A 190 -9.33 2.42 -11.48
CA ALA A 190 -10.12 2.49 -10.24
C ALA A 190 -10.72 3.89 -9.99
N PRO A 191 -9.96 5.01 -10.08
CA PRO A 191 -10.53 6.32 -9.81
C PRO A 191 -11.68 6.70 -10.75
N GLY A 192 -11.57 6.39 -12.05
CA GLY A 192 -12.64 6.64 -13.04
C GLY A 192 -13.89 5.81 -12.77
N LEU A 193 -13.73 4.51 -12.51
CA LEU A 193 -14.84 3.62 -12.19
C LEU A 193 -15.55 4.03 -10.88
N TRP A 194 -14.79 4.41 -9.84
CA TRP A 194 -15.38 4.95 -8.60
C TRP A 194 -16.12 6.26 -8.85
N ALA A 195 -15.54 7.19 -9.61
CA ALA A 195 -16.17 8.49 -9.90
C ALA A 195 -17.49 8.34 -10.66
N GLY A 196 -17.48 7.51 -11.72
CA GLY A 196 -18.68 7.19 -12.50
C GLY A 196 -19.75 6.49 -11.65
N MET A 197 -19.36 5.48 -10.87
CA MET A 197 -20.27 4.78 -9.95
C MET A 197 -20.90 5.74 -8.94
N LEU A 198 -20.10 6.51 -8.21
CA LEU A 198 -20.61 7.41 -7.17
C LEU A 198 -21.51 8.50 -7.77
N ALA A 199 -21.17 9.04 -8.94
CA ALA A 199 -22.03 10.01 -9.63
C ALA A 199 -23.35 9.38 -10.09
N LEU A 200 -23.34 8.12 -10.54
CA LEU A 200 -24.55 7.40 -10.94
C LEU A 200 -25.48 7.13 -9.73
N LEU A 201 -24.90 6.81 -8.58
CA LEU A 201 -25.62 6.57 -7.34
C LEU A 201 -26.23 7.85 -6.73
N GLN A 202 -25.77 9.03 -7.14
CA GLN A 202 -26.40 10.31 -6.76
C GLN A 202 -27.66 10.63 -7.57
N ILE A 203 -27.91 9.95 -8.68
CA ILE A 203 -29.08 10.19 -9.53
C ILE A 203 -30.29 9.45 -8.96
N ASN A 204 -31.39 10.15 -8.73
CA ASN A 204 -32.65 9.52 -8.35
C ASN A 204 -33.26 8.81 -9.57
N ASN A 205 -33.41 7.47 -9.50
CA ASN A 205 -34.03 6.63 -10.53
C ASN A 205 -33.55 6.92 -11.97
N PRO A 206 -32.26 6.72 -12.30
CA PRO A 206 -31.73 6.99 -13.64
C PRO A 206 -32.45 6.17 -14.73
N SER A 207 -32.62 6.74 -15.93
CA SER A 207 -33.31 6.06 -17.03
C SER A 207 -32.63 6.36 -18.38
N LEU A 208 -32.72 5.41 -19.32
CA LEU A 208 -32.24 5.55 -20.70
C LEU A 208 -33.25 6.30 -21.61
N VAL A 209 -34.43 6.65 -21.09
CA VAL A 209 -35.40 7.45 -21.84
C VAL A 209 -34.80 8.82 -22.19
N LYS A 210 -34.97 9.26 -23.44
CA LYS A 210 -34.28 10.44 -24.05
C LYS A 210 -34.18 11.68 -23.15
N ASN A 211 -35.21 12.02 -22.39
CA ASN A 211 -35.22 13.20 -21.51
C ASN A 211 -34.46 12.99 -20.19
N GLU A 212 -34.38 11.75 -19.71
CA GLU A 212 -33.71 11.34 -18.47
C GLU A 212 -32.26 10.91 -18.71
N ALA A 213 -31.94 10.42 -19.91
CA ALA A 213 -30.60 9.98 -20.31
C ALA A 213 -29.55 11.10 -20.18
N LYS A 214 -29.96 12.37 -20.27
CA LYS A 214 -29.07 13.51 -20.06
C LYS A 214 -28.42 13.51 -18.67
N LYS A 215 -29.09 12.95 -17.65
CA LYS A 215 -28.53 12.84 -16.30
C LYS A 215 -27.32 11.87 -16.25
N LEU A 216 -27.24 10.94 -17.20
CA LEU A 216 -26.15 9.95 -17.31
C LEU A 216 -24.86 10.52 -17.88
N PHE A 217 -24.88 11.73 -18.48
CA PHE A 217 -23.66 12.37 -18.98
C PHE A 217 -22.64 12.60 -17.87
N ARG A 218 -23.07 13.01 -16.67
CA ARG A 218 -22.14 13.28 -15.57
C ARG A 218 -21.38 12.02 -15.12
N PRO A 219 -22.05 10.89 -14.80
CA PRO A 219 -21.36 9.62 -14.54
C PRO A 219 -20.42 9.18 -15.67
N LEU A 220 -20.87 9.30 -16.94
CA LEU A 220 -20.08 8.92 -18.09
C LEU A 220 -18.81 9.78 -18.23
N ILE A 221 -18.95 11.10 -18.16
CA ILE A 221 -17.83 12.04 -18.26
C ILE A 221 -16.83 11.82 -17.13
N PHE A 222 -17.31 11.54 -15.91
CA PHE A 222 -16.43 11.23 -14.78
C PHE A 222 -15.66 9.91 -14.98
N GLY A 223 -16.32 8.87 -15.50
CA GLY A 223 -15.65 7.63 -15.89
C GLY A 223 -14.58 7.86 -16.96
N LEU A 224 -14.92 8.58 -18.03
CA LEU A 224 -14.01 8.90 -19.14
C LEU A 224 -12.85 9.80 -18.70
N ALA A 225 -13.08 10.74 -17.79
CA ALA A 225 -12.02 11.58 -17.22
C ALA A 225 -10.98 10.72 -16.48
N GLY A 226 -11.43 9.75 -15.68
CA GLY A 226 -10.51 8.84 -15.01
C GLY A 226 -9.77 7.93 -15.98
N TYR A 227 -10.45 7.40 -16.99
CA TYR A 227 -9.80 6.64 -18.06
C TYR A 227 -8.74 7.48 -18.78
N PHE A 228 -9.03 8.74 -19.13
CA PHE A 228 -8.05 9.64 -19.74
C PHE A 228 -6.84 9.87 -18.82
N GLY A 229 -7.06 10.17 -17.55
CA GLY A 229 -5.98 10.43 -16.60
C GLY A 229 -5.11 9.20 -16.28
N GLY A 230 -5.70 8.01 -16.26
CA GLY A 230 -4.99 6.77 -15.98
C GLY A 230 -4.29 6.16 -17.20
N GLN A 231 -4.88 6.25 -18.40
CA GLN A 231 -4.40 5.52 -19.58
C GLN A 231 -3.75 6.40 -20.64
N ILE A 232 -4.36 7.55 -20.92
CA ILE A 232 -3.94 8.40 -22.04
C ILE A 232 -2.87 9.39 -21.58
N LEU A 233 -3.10 10.04 -20.43
CA LEU A 233 -2.22 11.08 -19.92
C LEU A 233 -0.78 10.62 -19.65
N PRO A 234 -0.50 9.44 -19.04
CA PRO A 234 0.87 8.98 -18.85
C PRO A 234 1.65 8.84 -20.15
N THR A 235 1.02 8.32 -21.20
CA THR A 235 1.63 8.16 -22.53
C THR A 235 1.91 9.51 -23.18
N ILE A 236 1.01 10.49 -23.03
CA ILE A 236 1.26 11.85 -23.52
C ILE A 236 2.46 12.47 -22.80
N ILE A 237 2.50 12.36 -21.47
CA ILE A 237 3.61 12.90 -20.66
C ILE A 237 4.94 12.21 -21.03
N ASP A 238 4.94 10.89 -21.23
CA ASP A 238 6.14 10.14 -21.64
C ASP A 238 6.66 10.62 -22.98
N LYS A 239 5.80 10.80 -24.00
CA LYS A 239 6.20 11.34 -25.31
C LYS A 239 6.74 12.76 -25.26
N ILE A 240 6.17 13.60 -24.39
CA ILE A 240 6.65 14.97 -24.22
C ILE A 240 8.06 14.98 -23.62
N ASN A 241 8.31 14.11 -22.63
CA ASN A 241 9.61 14.04 -21.96
C ASN A 241 10.65 13.25 -22.76
N ASN A 242 10.21 12.27 -23.55
CA ASN A 242 11.04 11.37 -24.35
C ASN A 242 10.48 11.31 -25.79
N PRO A 243 10.82 12.29 -26.66
CA PRO A 243 10.27 12.37 -28.02
C PRO A 243 10.55 11.14 -28.90
N GLU A 244 11.60 10.38 -28.59
CA GLU A 244 12.01 9.14 -29.27
C GLU A 244 11.25 7.90 -28.78
N SER A 245 10.38 8.03 -27.75
CA SER A 245 9.60 6.92 -27.21
C SER A 245 8.64 6.35 -28.27
N GLU A 246 8.84 5.08 -28.64
CA GLU A 246 7.96 4.35 -29.56
C GLU A 246 6.59 3.98 -28.94
N LYS A 247 6.35 4.31 -27.66
CA LYS A 247 5.08 3.97 -27.00
C LYS A 247 3.90 4.58 -27.76
N SER A 248 3.03 3.74 -28.30
CA SER A 248 1.79 4.19 -28.93
C SER A 248 0.72 4.51 -27.89
N ILE A 249 -0.20 5.42 -28.23
CA ILE A 249 -1.40 5.63 -27.43
C ILE A 249 -2.34 4.46 -27.74
N GLU A 250 -2.35 3.45 -26.89
CA GLU A 250 -3.30 2.34 -27.00
C GLU A 250 -4.61 2.73 -26.31
N VAL A 251 -5.69 2.82 -27.09
CA VAL A 251 -7.06 3.08 -26.58
C VAL A 251 -7.64 1.83 -25.88
N ILE A 252 -7.10 0.66 -26.18
CA ILE A 252 -7.42 -0.57 -25.45
C ILE A 252 -6.08 -1.14 -25.02
N TYR A 253 -5.85 -1.20 -23.72
CA TYR A 253 -4.62 -1.74 -23.16
C TYR A 253 -4.43 -3.18 -23.63
N ASP A 254 -3.30 -3.47 -24.28
CA ASP A 254 -2.96 -4.83 -24.68
C ASP A 254 -2.59 -5.66 -23.44
N PHE A 255 -3.62 -6.32 -22.89
CA PHE A 255 -3.49 -7.16 -21.71
C PHE A 255 -2.54 -8.36 -21.94
N GLN A 256 -2.33 -8.79 -23.19
CA GLN A 256 -1.43 -9.89 -23.54
C GLN A 256 0.05 -9.49 -23.49
N LYS A 257 0.38 -8.21 -23.77
CA LYS A 257 1.75 -7.68 -23.65
C LYS A 257 2.14 -7.32 -22.22
N SER A 258 1.16 -7.24 -21.32
CA SER A 258 1.43 -6.86 -19.94
C SER A 258 2.32 -7.88 -19.23
N MET A 259 3.28 -7.38 -18.45
CA MET A 259 4.17 -8.17 -17.58
C MET A 259 3.40 -9.10 -16.60
N VAL A 260 2.08 -8.93 -16.49
CA VAL A 260 1.13 -9.69 -15.68
C VAL A 260 1.14 -11.18 -15.99
N PHE A 261 1.33 -11.57 -17.26
CA PHE A 261 1.42 -12.99 -17.66
C PHE A 261 2.86 -13.47 -17.88
N LYS A 262 3.86 -12.60 -17.72
CA LYS A 262 5.27 -13.01 -17.77
C LYS A 262 5.78 -13.53 -16.43
N GLN A 263 5.10 -13.19 -15.34
CA GLN A 263 5.46 -13.63 -13.99
C GLN A 263 4.81 -14.97 -13.65
N ILE A 264 5.48 -15.74 -12.79
CA ILE A 264 4.99 -17.03 -12.30
C ILE A 264 3.72 -16.83 -11.48
N LEU A 265 2.70 -17.66 -11.74
CA LEU A 265 1.42 -17.68 -11.04
C LEU A 265 1.31 -18.91 -10.15
N LEU A 266 1.22 -18.67 -8.84
CA LEU A 266 1.12 -19.64 -7.76
C LEU A 266 -0.35 -19.71 -7.29
N TRP A 267 -1.16 -20.50 -7.99
CA TRP A 267 -2.61 -20.59 -7.81
C TRP A 267 -3.05 -21.17 -6.46
N ASP A 268 -2.17 -21.93 -5.81
CA ASP A 268 -2.33 -22.45 -4.45
C ASP A 268 -2.57 -21.31 -3.43
N ARG A 269 -2.10 -20.09 -3.70
CA ARG A 269 -2.29 -18.89 -2.85
C ARG A 269 -3.76 -18.53 -2.60
N TRP A 270 -4.66 -18.97 -3.48
CA TRP A 270 -6.10 -18.75 -3.28
C TRP A 270 -6.68 -19.52 -2.10
N LEU A 271 -6.16 -20.71 -1.84
CA LEU A 271 -6.61 -21.63 -0.80
C LEU A 271 -5.65 -21.58 0.40
N PRO A 272 -5.98 -22.20 1.55
CA PRO A 272 -5.06 -22.29 2.68
C PRO A 272 -3.68 -22.80 2.27
N ASN A 273 -2.64 -22.04 2.61
CA ASN A 273 -1.25 -22.31 2.24
C ASN A 273 -0.29 -21.73 3.30
N LEU A 274 0.99 -22.05 3.21
CA LEU A 274 2.00 -21.64 4.20
C LEU A 274 2.32 -20.14 4.13
N THR A 275 2.29 -19.54 2.95
CA THR A 275 2.55 -18.11 2.74
C THR A 275 1.49 -17.22 3.41
N TYR A 276 0.22 -17.62 3.31
CA TYR A 276 -0.89 -16.97 4.00
C TYR A 276 -1.90 -18.01 4.47
N GLY A 277 -1.80 -18.37 5.76
CA GLY A 277 -2.51 -19.51 6.38
C GLY A 277 -3.95 -19.75 5.91
N PRO A 278 -4.86 -18.76 5.96
CA PRO A 278 -6.24 -18.96 5.50
C PRO A 278 -6.43 -19.00 3.98
N GLY A 279 -5.46 -18.50 3.20
CA GLY A 279 -5.60 -18.25 1.77
C GLY A 279 -6.36 -16.95 1.45
N ILE A 280 -6.22 -16.48 0.21
CA ILE A 280 -6.80 -15.20 -0.22
C ILE A 280 -8.34 -15.26 -0.25
N ILE A 281 -8.92 -16.35 -0.75
CA ILE A 281 -10.39 -16.45 -0.91
C ILE A 281 -11.08 -16.44 0.44
N LEU A 282 -10.62 -17.25 1.40
CA LEU A 282 -11.22 -17.34 2.71
C LEU A 282 -11.08 -16.02 3.48
N SER A 283 -9.87 -15.43 3.49
CA SER A 283 -9.64 -14.15 4.16
C SER A 283 -10.48 -13.03 3.55
N LEU A 284 -10.58 -12.96 2.23
CA LEU A 284 -11.42 -11.99 1.56
C LEU A 284 -12.90 -12.18 1.88
N PHE A 285 -13.38 -13.43 1.86
CA PHE A 285 -14.76 -13.76 2.24
C PHE A 285 -15.03 -13.28 3.66
N ILE A 286 -14.13 -13.58 4.60
CA ILE A 286 -14.23 -13.19 6.00
C ILE A 286 -14.31 -11.66 6.15
N VAL A 287 -13.44 -10.89 5.47
CA VAL A 287 -13.43 -9.42 5.53
C VAL A 287 -14.65 -8.79 4.84
N ALA A 288 -15.08 -9.33 3.70
CA ALA A 288 -16.19 -8.78 2.92
C ALA A 288 -17.58 -9.19 3.46
N LEU A 289 -17.68 -10.31 4.18
CA LEU A 289 -18.95 -10.87 4.64
C LEU A 289 -19.77 -9.91 5.51
N PRO A 290 -19.21 -9.22 6.55
CA PRO A 290 -19.98 -8.25 7.33
C PRO A 290 -20.54 -7.11 6.48
N VAL A 291 -19.76 -6.63 5.51
CA VAL A 291 -20.19 -5.59 4.56
C VAL A 291 -21.33 -6.12 3.68
N ALA A 292 -21.16 -7.32 3.10
CA ALA A 292 -22.15 -7.95 2.24
C ALA A 292 -23.48 -8.17 2.96
N ILE A 293 -23.46 -8.69 4.20
CA ILE A 293 -24.68 -8.91 5.01
C ILE A 293 -25.44 -7.59 5.20
N VAL A 294 -24.76 -6.51 5.57
CA VAL A 294 -25.39 -5.19 5.78
C VAL A 294 -25.96 -4.64 4.46
N LEU A 295 -25.21 -4.71 3.36
CA LEU A 295 -25.67 -4.22 2.06
C LEU A 295 -26.87 -5.02 1.53
N ILE A 296 -26.84 -6.36 1.64
CA ILE A 296 -27.95 -7.24 1.27
C ILE A 296 -29.18 -6.91 2.12
N TYR A 297 -29.01 -6.72 3.44
CA TYR A 297 -30.12 -6.31 4.30
C TYR A 297 -30.71 -4.96 3.85
N LEU A 298 -29.89 -3.95 3.58
CA LEU A 298 -30.36 -2.64 3.12
C LEU A 298 -31.12 -2.73 1.80
N PHE A 299 -30.65 -3.56 0.86
CA PHE A 299 -31.31 -3.80 -0.41
C PHE A 299 -32.65 -4.53 -0.23
N ARG A 300 -32.67 -5.66 0.48
CA ARG A 300 -33.89 -6.46 0.71
C ARG A 300 -34.94 -5.73 1.54
N SER A 301 -34.51 -4.89 2.48
CA SER A 301 -35.40 -4.05 3.29
C SER A 301 -35.89 -2.79 2.59
N LYS A 302 -35.53 -2.58 1.31
CA LYS A 302 -35.84 -1.38 0.51
C LYS A 302 -35.35 -0.07 1.15
N LYS A 303 -34.39 -0.13 2.08
CA LYS A 303 -33.69 1.05 2.63
C LYS A 303 -32.66 1.59 1.65
N TRP A 304 -32.11 0.73 0.79
CA TRP A 304 -31.28 1.13 -0.35
C TRP A 304 -31.98 0.73 -1.64
N GLN A 305 -32.66 1.70 -2.23
CA GLN A 305 -33.39 1.52 -3.49
C GLN A 305 -32.46 1.96 -4.62
N ILE A 306 -32.05 0.99 -5.42
CA ILE A 306 -31.30 1.20 -6.65
C ILE A 306 -32.03 0.50 -7.78
N ASN A 307 -31.99 1.09 -8.97
CA ASN A 307 -32.53 0.45 -10.16
C ASN A 307 -31.46 -0.40 -10.87
N TRP A 308 -31.83 -1.01 -11.99
CA TRP A 308 -30.95 -1.91 -12.73
C TRP A 308 -29.68 -1.23 -13.27
N LEU A 309 -29.75 0.04 -13.69
CA LEU A 309 -28.58 0.80 -14.15
C LEU A 309 -27.59 1.03 -13.01
N GLN A 310 -28.10 1.46 -11.85
CA GLN A 310 -27.28 1.64 -10.66
C GLN A 310 -26.70 0.33 -10.15
N PHE A 311 -27.49 -0.75 -10.20
CA PHE A 311 -27.01 -2.09 -9.86
C PHE A 311 -25.86 -2.52 -10.77
N ILE A 312 -25.99 -2.39 -12.08
CA ILE A 312 -24.91 -2.70 -13.04
C ILE A 312 -23.69 -1.80 -12.80
N GLY A 313 -23.91 -0.49 -12.58
CA GLY A 313 -22.84 0.46 -12.31
C GLY A 313 -22.10 0.22 -10.99
N VAL A 314 -22.65 -0.59 -10.08
CA VAL A 314 -21.97 -1.08 -8.88
C VAL A 314 -21.35 -2.46 -9.13
N ALA A 315 -22.10 -3.38 -9.74
CA ALA A 315 -21.72 -4.78 -9.92
C ALA A 315 -20.52 -4.94 -10.87
N ILE A 316 -20.49 -4.22 -12.00
CA ILE A 316 -19.40 -4.33 -12.98
C ILE A 316 -18.07 -3.86 -12.39
N PRO A 317 -17.93 -2.64 -11.84
CA PRO A 317 -16.68 -2.22 -11.18
C PRO A 317 -16.30 -3.14 -10.02
N GLY A 318 -17.27 -3.52 -9.18
CA GLY A 318 -17.00 -4.41 -8.05
C GLY A 318 -16.43 -5.77 -8.47
N LEU A 319 -17.00 -6.38 -9.52
CA LEU A 319 -16.51 -7.64 -10.08
C LEU A 319 -15.13 -7.47 -10.72
N ALA A 320 -14.89 -6.37 -11.45
CA ALA A 320 -13.60 -6.09 -12.04
C ALA A 320 -12.50 -5.96 -10.98
N PHE A 321 -12.74 -5.19 -9.90
CA PHE A 321 -11.79 -5.06 -8.80
C PHE A 321 -11.54 -6.39 -8.07
N LEU A 322 -12.59 -7.21 -7.91
CA LEU A 322 -12.48 -8.54 -7.31
C LEU A 322 -11.58 -9.45 -8.15
N ILE A 323 -11.86 -9.58 -9.45
CA ILE A 323 -11.13 -10.47 -10.35
C ILE A 323 -9.66 -10.04 -10.49
N VAL A 324 -9.42 -8.75 -10.73
CA VAL A 324 -8.05 -8.22 -10.87
C VAL A 324 -7.26 -8.45 -9.58
N GLY A 325 -7.87 -8.21 -8.41
CA GLY A 325 -7.21 -8.46 -7.13
C GLY A 325 -6.91 -9.93 -6.87
N LEU A 326 -7.82 -10.85 -7.23
CA LEU A 326 -7.60 -12.29 -7.09
C LEU A 326 -6.46 -12.78 -7.98
N ILE A 327 -6.39 -12.33 -9.24
CA ILE A 327 -5.31 -12.68 -10.17
C ILE A 327 -3.98 -12.07 -9.71
N ALA A 328 -3.97 -10.82 -9.25
CA ALA A 328 -2.76 -10.19 -8.74
C ALA A 328 -2.22 -10.90 -7.48
N SER A 329 -3.11 -11.49 -6.67
CA SER A 329 -2.73 -12.20 -5.44
C SER A 329 -2.00 -13.53 -5.67
N VAL A 330 -2.12 -14.16 -6.84
CA VAL A 330 -1.41 -15.42 -7.14
C VAL A 330 -0.05 -15.21 -7.77
N LYS A 331 0.34 -13.98 -8.11
CA LYS A 331 1.68 -13.71 -8.65
C LYS A 331 2.76 -14.02 -7.61
N ILE A 332 3.92 -14.49 -8.06
CA ILE A 332 5.12 -14.56 -7.22
C ILE A 332 5.44 -13.18 -6.62
N GLY A 333 5.82 -13.15 -5.34
CA GLY A 333 5.87 -11.95 -4.50
C GLY A 333 4.53 -11.44 -3.96
N GLY A 334 3.41 -12.03 -4.38
CA GLY A 334 2.04 -11.75 -3.92
C GLY A 334 1.53 -12.71 -2.83
N GLY A 335 0.22 -12.67 -2.57
CA GLY A 335 -0.49 -13.73 -1.82
C GLY A 335 -0.22 -13.86 -0.31
N GLY A 336 0.72 -13.09 0.25
CA GLY A 336 1.01 -13.07 1.69
C GLY A 336 -0.03 -12.37 2.56
N ASP A 337 -0.93 -11.59 1.97
CA ASP A 337 -2.01 -10.86 2.63
C ASP A 337 -3.05 -10.36 1.60
N LEU A 338 -3.99 -9.51 2.03
CA LEU A 338 -5.04 -8.95 1.16
C LEU A 338 -4.64 -7.65 0.42
N HIS A 339 -3.35 -7.28 0.31
CA HIS A 339 -2.94 -6.00 -0.29
C HIS A 339 -3.39 -5.82 -1.73
N ASN A 340 -3.44 -6.91 -2.51
CA ASN A 340 -3.89 -6.87 -3.91
C ASN A 340 -5.42 -6.76 -4.04
N MET A 341 -6.17 -6.94 -2.95
CA MET A 341 -7.61 -6.68 -2.91
C MET A 341 -7.94 -5.20 -2.65
N ASP A 342 -6.94 -4.33 -2.73
CA ASP A 342 -7.02 -2.92 -2.38
C ASP A 342 -8.19 -2.15 -3.02
N MET A 343 -8.34 -2.22 -4.33
CA MET A 343 -9.42 -1.54 -5.05
C MET A 343 -10.80 -2.02 -4.62
N PHE A 344 -10.93 -3.33 -4.38
CA PHE A 344 -12.18 -3.95 -3.95
C PHE A 344 -12.53 -3.56 -2.51
N LEU A 345 -11.55 -3.56 -1.60
CA LEU A 345 -11.75 -3.15 -0.20
C LEU A 345 -12.15 -1.66 -0.11
N ILE A 346 -11.51 -0.77 -0.87
CA ILE A 346 -11.94 0.64 -0.96
C ILE A 346 -13.36 0.74 -1.52
N PHE A 347 -13.68 -0.02 -2.58
CA PHE A 347 -15.03 -0.05 -3.13
C PHE A 347 -16.09 -0.45 -2.08
N LEU A 348 -15.80 -1.43 -1.22
CA LEU A 348 -16.67 -1.79 -0.09
C LEU A 348 -16.85 -0.65 0.91
N VAL A 349 -15.77 0.08 1.26
CA VAL A 349 -15.85 1.28 2.10
C VAL A 349 -16.75 2.35 1.47
N LEU A 350 -16.61 2.58 0.16
CA LEU A 350 -17.45 3.53 -0.59
C LEU A 350 -18.94 3.16 -0.46
N LEU A 351 -19.30 1.89 -0.66
CA LEU A 351 -20.68 1.40 -0.56
C LEU A 351 -21.28 1.52 0.84
N ILE A 352 -20.50 1.24 1.89
CA ILE A 352 -20.93 1.46 3.28
C ILE A 352 -21.12 2.95 3.54
N GLY A 353 -20.15 3.78 3.15
CA GLY A 353 -20.19 5.21 3.47
C GLY A 353 -21.35 5.96 2.82
N ILE A 354 -21.70 5.67 1.56
CA ILE A 354 -22.89 6.28 0.92
C ILE A 354 -24.20 5.89 1.61
N ASN A 355 -24.22 4.75 2.31
CA ASN A 355 -25.39 4.26 3.05
C ASN A 355 -25.27 4.49 4.57
N TRP A 356 -24.24 5.19 5.03
CA TRP A 356 -23.89 5.28 6.45
C TRP A 356 -25.02 5.85 7.31
N THR A 357 -25.75 6.87 6.85
CA THR A 357 -26.91 7.42 7.60
C THR A 357 -27.94 6.34 7.95
N LYS A 358 -28.22 5.41 7.03
CA LYS A 358 -29.19 4.32 7.22
C LYS A 358 -28.63 3.24 8.15
N ILE A 359 -27.34 2.95 8.03
CA ILE A 359 -26.61 2.01 8.89
C ILE A 359 -26.58 2.53 10.33
N TRP A 360 -26.31 3.83 10.50
CA TRP A 360 -26.31 4.51 11.78
C TRP A 360 -27.69 4.50 12.44
N GLU A 361 -28.75 4.73 11.68
CA GLU A 361 -30.14 4.62 12.17
C GLU A 361 -30.44 3.21 12.71
N ILE A 362 -30.00 2.15 12.01
CA ILE A 362 -30.15 0.76 12.46
C ILE A 362 -29.39 0.54 13.78
N PHE A 363 -28.16 1.05 13.89
CA PHE A 363 -27.36 0.94 15.11
C PHE A 363 -28.00 1.64 16.31
N LEU A 364 -28.71 2.76 16.08
CA LEU A 364 -29.42 3.48 17.14
C LEU A 364 -30.75 2.81 17.56
N ASN A 365 -31.38 2.03 16.70
CA ASN A 365 -32.76 1.55 16.88
C ASN A 365 -32.89 0.02 17.11
N PHE A 366 -32.01 -0.56 17.92
CA PHE A 366 -31.97 -2.01 18.23
C PHE A 366 -33.28 -2.62 18.75
N GLN A 367 -34.05 -1.89 19.58
CA GLN A 367 -35.23 -2.43 20.27
C GLN A 367 -36.29 -3.03 19.35
N ASN A 368 -36.34 -2.59 18.08
CA ASN A 368 -37.36 -3.04 17.14
C ASN A 368 -36.89 -4.22 16.28
N ARG A 369 -35.58 -4.45 16.13
CA ARG A 369 -35.01 -5.49 15.24
C ARG A 369 -33.61 -5.94 15.70
N LEU A 370 -33.53 -7.12 16.34
CA LEU A 370 -32.28 -7.70 16.85
C LEU A 370 -31.25 -7.99 15.74
N TYR A 371 -31.64 -8.68 14.67
CA TYR A 371 -30.70 -9.12 13.63
C TYR A 371 -30.00 -7.97 12.87
N PRO A 372 -30.70 -6.91 12.40
CA PRO A 372 -30.04 -5.78 11.73
C PRO A 372 -29.03 -5.07 12.63
N PHE A 373 -29.30 -4.96 13.92
CA PHE A 373 -28.35 -4.42 14.88
C PHE A 373 -27.12 -5.31 15.04
N LEU A 374 -27.29 -6.64 15.11
CA LEU A 374 -26.17 -7.59 15.15
C LEU A 374 -25.33 -7.49 13.89
N PHE A 375 -25.94 -7.35 12.70
CA PHE A 375 -25.20 -7.17 11.44
C PHE A 375 -24.32 -5.91 11.46
N VAL A 376 -24.86 -4.78 11.93
CA VAL A 376 -24.08 -3.54 12.06
C VAL A 376 -23.03 -3.64 13.17
N THR A 377 -23.33 -4.34 14.27
CA THR A 377 -22.37 -4.59 15.34
C THR A 377 -21.18 -5.42 14.85
N ILE A 378 -21.45 -6.52 14.13
CA ILE A 378 -20.41 -7.32 13.49
C ILE A 378 -19.63 -6.45 12.51
N LEU A 379 -20.28 -5.70 11.62
CA LEU A 379 -19.60 -4.76 10.70
C LEU A 379 -18.61 -3.85 11.43
N LEU A 380 -18.98 -3.29 12.58
CA LEU A 380 -18.16 -2.33 13.32
C LEU A 380 -17.02 -2.97 14.12
N VAL A 381 -17.30 -4.08 14.80
CA VAL A 381 -16.33 -4.73 15.70
C VAL A 381 -15.38 -5.64 14.93
N PHE A 382 -15.78 -6.14 13.75
CA PHE A 382 -14.98 -7.13 13.04
C PHE A 382 -13.55 -6.67 12.67
N PRO A 383 -13.33 -5.44 12.16
CA PRO A 383 -11.97 -4.95 11.91
C PRO A 383 -11.11 -4.77 13.17
N VAL A 384 -11.74 -4.62 14.35
CA VAL A 384 -11.03 -4.51 15.64
C VAL A 384 -10.31 -5.80 15.97
N PHE A 385 -10.94 -6.94 15.70
CA PHE A 385 -10.36 -8.26 15.99
C PHE A 385 -9.01 -8.46 15.28
N PHE A 386 -8.91 -8.09 13.99
CA PHE A 386 -7.65 -8.19 13.24
C PHE A 386 -6.56 -7.24 13.75
N SER A 387 -6.96 -6.04 14.20
CA SER A 387 -6.01 -5.12 14.81
C SER A 387 -5.42 -5.71 16.08
N LEU A 388 -6.22 -6.38 16.91
CA LEU A 388 -5.77 -6.94 18.18
C LEU A 388 -4.96 -8.25 18.04
N ARG A 389 -5.14 -8.99 16.94
CA ARG A 389 -4.37 -10.23 16.68
C ARG A 389 -2.93 -9.95 16.23
N SER A 390 -2.65 -8.74 15.76
CA SER A 390 -1.34 -8.34 15.24
C SER A 390 -0.53 -7.58 16.29
N GLY A 391 0.79 -7.52 16.12
CA GLY A 391 1.68 -6.70 16.94
C GLY A 391 2.51 -7.50 17.93
N THR A 392 3.81 -7.29 17.88
CA THR A 392 4.79 -7.75 18.87
C THR A 392 5.46 -6.53 19.49
N PRO A 393 5.98 -6.62 20.73
CA PRO A 393 6.85 -5.59 21.27
C PRO A 393 8.00 -5.32 20.30
N LEU A 394 8.34 -4.05 20.10
CA LEU A 394 9.54 -3.70 19.35
C LEU A 394 10.73 -3.91 20.30
N ILE A 395 11.60 -4.85 19.94
CA ILE A 395 12.82 -5.15 20.67
C ILE A 395 13.98 -4.73 19.78
N LEU A 396 14.80 -3.81 20.28
CA LEU A 396 15.98 -3.32 19.58
C LEU A 396 17.23 -3.75 20.34
N PRO A 397 18.35 -4.01 19.63
CA PRO A 397 19.66 -4.16 20.26
C PRO A 397 20.04 -2.92 21.06
N ASN A 398 20.97 -3.08 22.01
CA ASN A 398 21.45 -1.96 22.81
C ASN A 398 22.29 -0.98 21.99
N ASP A 399 22.32 0.28 22.41
CA ASP A 399 22.97 1.37 21.66
C ASP A 399 24.48 1.13 21.47
N TYR A 400 25.17 0.56 22.48
CA TYR A 400 26.60 0.24 22.38
C TYR A 400 26.91 -0.70 21.22
N ARG A 401 26.11 -1.76 21.07
CA ARG A 401 26.24 -2.73 19.98
C ARG A 401 25.94 -2.11 18.62
N VAL A 402 24.95 -1.23 18.56
CA VAL A 402 24.61 -0.49 17.34
C VAL A 402 25.77 0.40 16.91
N ASP A 403 26.34 1.18 17.83
CA ASP A 403 27.44 2.09 17.56
C ASP A 403 28.72 1.34 17.16
N GLU A 404 29.02 0.22 17.82
CA GLU A 404 30.13 -0.67 17.47
C GLU A 404 30.04 -1.13 16.01
N VAL A 405 28.87 -1.63 15.60
CA VAL A 405 28.68 -2.16 14.24
C VAL A 405 28.69 -1.05 13.19
N LEU A 406 28.10 0.12 13.47
CA LEU A 406 28.23 1.28 12.59
C LEU A 406 29.68 1.69 12.38
N GLN A 407 30.48 1.68 13.45
CA GLN A 407 31.90 2.02 13.37
C GLN A 407 32.68 0.99 12.52
N ILE A 408 32.38 -0.30 12.66
CA ILE A 408 33.00 -1.34 11.82
C ILE A 408 32.64 -1.13 10.35
N ILE A 409 31.35 -0.90 10.04
CA ILE A 409 30.90 -0.65 8.66
C ILE A 409 31.60 0.57 8.07
N GLN A 410 31.68 1.68 8.81
CA GLN A 410 32.36 2.90 8.35
C GLN A 410 33.85 2.63 8.08
N ASN A 411 34.55 2.01 9.02
CA ASN A 411 35.99 1.73 8.89
C ASN A 411 36.29 0.84 7.68
N GLU A 412 35.50 -0.23 7.48
CA GLU A 412 35.67 -1.12 6.32
C GLU A 412 35.39 -0.40 5.01
N ALA A 413 34.32 0.41 4.94
CA ALA A 413 33.98 1.17 3.75
C ALA A 413 35.07 2.20 3.42
N ASP A 414 35.57 2.93 4.42
CA ASP A 414 36.65 3.91 4.28
C ASP A 414 37.94 3.24 3.78
N GLU A 415 38.33 2.11 4.38
CA GLU A 415 39.53 1.37 3.98
C GLU A 415 39.44 0.92 2.52
N LYS A 416 38.30 0.36 2.08
CA LYS A 416 38.17 -0.13 0.70
C LYS A 416 38.18 1.02 -0.30
N GLN A 417 37.48 2.11 0.01
CA GLN A 417 37.41 3.27 -0.88
C GLN A 417 38.75 4.01 -0.98
N LEU A 418 39.52 4.10 0.11
CA LEU A 418 40.88 4.66 0.11
C LEU A 418 41.83 3.88 -0.81
N ASN A 419 41.60 2.58 -0.99
CA ASN A 419 42.36 1.73 -1.90
C ASN A 419 41.77 1.71 -3.33
N GLY A 420 40.81 2.58 -3.64
CA GLY A 420 40.19 2.70 -4.96
C GLY A 420 39.09 1.66 -5.25
N GLY A 421 38.65 0.90 -4.24
CA GLY A 421 37.60 -0.11 -4.38
C GLY A 421 36.18 0.45 -4.29
N GLU A 422 35.24 -0.18 -4.99
CA GLU A 422 33.81 0.16 -4.89
C GLU A 422 33.16 -0.56 -3.68
N VAL A 423 32.27 0.16 -2.98
CA VAL A 423 31.51 -0.37 -1.83
C VAL A 423 30.03 -0.46 -2.20
N LEU A 424 29.52 -1.68 -2.32
CA LEU A 424 28.12 -1.93 -2.66
C LEU A 424 27.27 -2.05 -1.40
N PHE A 425 26.36 -1.10 -1.21
CA PHE A 425 25.27 -1.24 -0.25
C PHE A 425 24.09 -1.94 -0.95
N MET A 426 24.06 -3.27 -0.93
CA MET A 426 22.93 -4.03 -1.49
C MET A 426 21.68 -3.92 -0.61
N ASP A 427 21.89 -3.85 0.71
CA ASP A 427 20.87 -3.51 1.72
C ASP A 427 21.39 -2.36 2.60
N GLN A 428 20.54 -1.85 3.51
CA GLN A 428 20.88 -0.82 4.50
C GLN A 428 21.31 0.55 3.92
N ARG A 429 20.87 0.91 2.70
CA ARG A 429 21.21 2.21 2.06
C ARG A 429 20.75 3.45 2.84
N GLN A 430 19.76 3.30 3.72
CA GLN A 430 19.33 4.38 4.61
C GLN A 430 20.44 4.85 5.56
N LEU A 431 21.46 4.01 5.82
CA LEU A 431 22.62 4.42 6.60
C LEU A 431 23.37 5.59 5.94
N ILE A 432 23.44 5.59 4.61
CA ILE A 432 23.98 6.71 3.83
C ILE A 432 22.98 7.87 3.83
N THR A 433 21.69 7.59 3.59
CA THR A 433 20.62 8.61 3.54
C THR A 433 20.58 9.53 4.77
N PHE A 434 20.89 8.98 5.95
CA PHE A 434 20.78 9.66 7.24
C PHE A 434 22.14 9.91 7.91
N ASP A 435 23.23 9.91 7.15
CA ASP A 435 24.59 10.22 7.61
C ASP A 435 25.12 9.34 8.76
N TYR A 436 24.62 8.11 8.88
CA TYR A 436 25.19 7.11 9.79
C TYR A 436 26.49 6.54 9.23
N ILE A 437 26.56 6.39 7.90
CA ILE A 437 27.78 6.12 7.16
C ILE A 437 28.03 7.29 6.21
N LYS A 438 29.22 7.89 6.32
CA LYS A 438 29.57 9.16 5.67
C LYS A 438 30.65 8.97 4.64
N ASN A 439 30.72 9.90 3.69
CA ASN A 439 31.78 9.99 2.67
C ASN A 439 31.95 8.74 1.80
N VAL A 440 30.92 7.90 1.69
CA VAL A 440 30.89 6.75 0.79
C VAL A 440 30.28 7.17 -0.53
N VAL A 441 30.94 6.83 -1.63
CA VAL A 441 30.38 7.00 -2.97
C VAL A 441 29.31 5.94 -3.21
N LEU A 442 28.11 6.39 -3.54
CA LEU A 442 26.96 5.52 -3.76
C LEU A 442 27.12 4.73 -5.07
N VAL A 443 27.15 3.41 -4.96
CA VAL A 443 26.82 2.49 -6.05
C VAL A 443 25.32 2.24 -6.02
N ASP A 444 24.59 2.72 -7.02
CA ASP A 444 23.13 2.63 -7.08
C ASP A 444 22.63 1.32 -7.74
N ASP A 445 23.51 0.61 -8.43
CA ASP A 445 23.31 -0.75 -8.93
C ASP A 445 22.97 -1.76 -7.82
N TYR A 446 22.33 -2.86 -8.21
CA TYR A 446 22.15 -4.06 -7.39
C TYR A 446 21.48 -3.86 -6.02
N ASP A 447 20.52 -2.91 -5.93
CA ASP A 447 19.61 -2.85 -4.79
C ASP A 447 18.88 -4.18 -4.61
N LYS A 448 18.74 -4.65 -3.36
CA LYS A 448 18.06 -5.91 -3.05
C LYS A 448 16.66 -6.01 -3.65
N LYS A 449 15.85 -4.94 -3.60
CA LYS A 449 14.50 -4.97 -4.18
C LYS A 449 14.54 -5.05 -5.70
N VAL A 450 15.52 -4.40 -6.34
CA VAL A 450 15.74 -4.52 -7.79
C VAL A 450 16.04 -5.96 -8.14
N LEU A 451 17.04 -6.55 -7.49
CA LEU A 451 17.48 -7.91 -7.79
C LEU A 451 16.33 -8.91 -7.60
N ILE A 452 15.61 -8.85 -6.49
CA ILE A 452 14.41 -9.68 -6.26
C ILE A 452 13.37 -9.51 -7.38
N ASN A 453 13.05 -8.27 -7.74
CA ASN A 453 12.06 -8.01 -8.78
C ASN A 453 12.49 -8.57 -10.14
N ARG A 454 13.78 -8.44 -10.47
CA ARG A 454 14.38 -8.96 -11.70
C ARG A 454 14.42 -10.48 -11.73
N THR A 455 14.66 -11.13 -10.59
CA THR A 455 14.54 -12.59 -10.44
C THR A 455 13.13 -13.04 -10.82
N PHE A 456 12.09 -12.42 -10.27
CA PHE A 456 10.71 -12.80 -10.55
C PHE A 456 10.24 -12.47 -11.97
N ALA A 457 10.91 -11.53 -12.63
CA ALA A 457 10.66 -11.17 -14.03
C ALA A 457 11.40 -12.07 -15.03
N ASN A 458 12.25 -13.00 -14.57
CA ASN A 458 13.13 -13.82 -15.39
C ASN A 458 13.94 -12.98 -16.40
N ASP A 459 14.80 -12.10 -15.88
CA ASP A 459 15.61 -11.14 -16.65
C ASP A 459 17.07 -11.61 -16.80
N PRO A 460 17.38 -12.50 -17.76
CA PRO A 460 18.71 -13.11 -17.88
C PRO A 460 19.80 -12.11 -18.26
N GLU A 461 19.45 -11.05 -19.01
CA GLU A 461 20.40 -10.02 -19.43
C GLU A 461 20.93 -9.24 -18.22
N ARG A 462 20.05 -8.85 -17.29
CA ARG A 462 20.48 -8.14 -16.08
C ARG A 462 21.34 -9.03 -15.19
N PHE A 463 21.02 -10.32 -15.08
CA PHE A 463 21.82 -11.25 -14.29
C PHE A 463 23.17 -11.57 -14.92
N ALA A 464 23.27 -11.59 -16.26
CA ALA A 464 24.56 -11.75 -16.94
C ALA A 464 25.54 -10.63 -16.55
N ILE A 465 25.09 -9.37 -16.56
CA ILE A 465 25.89 -8.22 -16.13
C ILE A 465 26.26 -8.33 -14.64
N PHE A 466 25.29 -8.72 -13.80
CA PHE A 466 25.54 -8.91 -12.37
C PHE A 466 26.59 -9.99 -12.10
N TYR A 467 26.52 -11.13 -12.78
CA TYR A 467 27.47 -12.23 -12.60
C TYR A 467 28.85 -11.89 -13.14
N GLU A 468 28.92 -11.14 -14.25
CA GLU A 468 30.18 -10.62 -14.77
C GLU A 468 30.85 -9.68 -13.73
N ASP A 469 30.10 -8.72 -13.17
CA ASP A 469 30.59 -7.81 -12.13
C ASP A 469 31.08 -8.56 -10.87
N LEU A 470 30.35 -9.60 -10.45
CA LEU A 470 30.77 -10.45 -9.33
C LEU A 470 32.04 -11.24 -9.64
N SER A 471 32.12 -11.84 -10.84
CA SER A 471 33.29 -12.63 -11.26
C SER A 471 34.56 -11.81 -11.43
N ASN A 472 34.40 -10.55 -11.88
CA ASN A 472 35.47 -9.56 -11.96
C ASN A 472 35.81 -8.95 -10.60
N GLN A 473 35.11 -9.34 -9.54
CA GLN A 473 35.27 -8.85 -8.18
C GLN A 473 35.20 -7.32 -8.10
N ARG A 474 34.29 -6.71 -8.88
CA ARG A 474 34.13 -5.25 -9.00
C ARG A 474 34.02 -4.56 -7.64
N PHE A 475 33.26 -5.15 -6.73
CA PHE A 475 33.05 -4.62 -5.39
C PHE A 475 34.16 -5.10 -4.44
N SER A 476 34.79 -4.17 -3.73
CA SER A 476 35.77 -4.50 -2.68
C SER A 476 35.09 -4.79 -1.33
N LEU A 477 33.85 -4.35 -1.17
CA LEU A 477 33.00 -4.62 -0.01
C LEU A 477 31.54 -4.66 -0.45
N ILE A 478 30.79 -5.67 0.00
CA ILE A 478 29.34 -5.74 -0.16
C ILE A 478 28.70 -5.73 1.23
N LEU A 479 27.85 -4.75 1.51
CA LEU A 479 26.98 -4.71 2.68
C LEU A 479 25.61 -5.28 2.30
N SER A 480 25.17 -6.29 3.04
CA SER A 480 23.88 -6.93 2.84
C SER A 480 23.28 -7.42 4.16
N ASN A 481 22.05 -7.93 4.12
CA ASN A 481 21.55 -8.79 5.18
C ASN A 481 22.23 -10.16 5.10
N ILE A 482 22.09 -10.98 6.14
CA ILE A 482 22.74 -12.30 6.16
C ILE A 482 22.24 -13.13 4.98
N LEU A 483 23.18 -13.52 4.12
CA LEU A 483 22.90 -14.36 2.96
C LEU A 483 22.76 -15.80 3.44
N LYS A 484 21.54 -16.34 3.34
CA LYS A 484 21.23 -17.73 3.60
C LYS A 484 21.17 -18.46 2.27
N ASP A 485 21.97 -19.50 2.12
CA ASP A 485 22.10 -20.33 0.92
C ASP A 485 21.20 -21.59 0.94
N ASP A 486 20.46 -21.79 2.03
CA ASP A 486 19.51 -22.90 2.15
C ASP A 486 18.34 -22.75 1.18
N LEU A 487 18.19 -23.73 0.29
CA LEU A 487 16.94 -23.97 -0.41
C LEU A 487 15.89 -24.45 0.58
N GLN A 488 14.72 -23.82 0.54
CA GLN A 488 13.63 -24.08 1.45
C GLN A 488 12.55 -24.90 0.77
N TYR A 489 11.99 -25.82 1.53
CA TYR A 489 10.79 -26.58 1.20
C TYR A 489 9.83 -26.46 2.37
N ASP A 490 8.53 -26.38 2.09
CA ASP A 490 7.49 -26.32 3.12
C ASP A 490 7.64 -25.17 4.13
N ASN A 491 8.17 -24.02 3.69
CA ASN A 491 8.20 -22.76 4.44
C ASN A 491 7.39 -21.67 3.73
N PRO A 492 6.84 -20.68 4.47
CA PRO A 492 6.24 -19.50 3.87
C PRO A 492 7.23 -18.80 2.92
N PHE A 493 6.81 -18.48 1.70
CA PHE A 493 7.66 -17.85 0.67
C PHE A 493 8.88 -18.70 0.22
N SER A 494 8.82 -20.04 0.32
CA SER A 494 9.91 -20.92 -0.13
C SER A 494 10.27 -20.73 -1.60
N GLU A 495 9.27 -20.53 -2.47
CA GLU A 495 9.49 -20.26 -3.90
C GLU A 495 10.29 -18.96 -4.09
N GLU A 496 9.86 -17.86 -3.49
CA GLU A 496 10.60 -16.59 -3.54
C GLU A 496 12.01 -16.71 -2.97
N ASN A 497 12.19 -17.47 -1.88
CA ASN A 497 13.50 -17.75 -1.31
C ASN A 497 14.40 -18.48 -2.30
N ASN A 498 13.93 -19.58 -2.89
CA ASN A 498 14.75 -20.41 -3.76
C ASN A 498 15.20 -19.65 -5.01
N TYR A 499 14.30 -18.87 -5.60
CA TYR A 499 14.64 -17.96 -6.69
C TYR A 499 15.71 -16.93 -6.29
N TRP A 500 15.58 -16.32 -5.11
CA TRP A 500 16.58 -15.39 -4.58
C TRP A 500 17.93 -16.08 -4.32
N VAL A 501 17.90 -17.28 -3.76
CA VAL A 501 19.10 -18.07 -3.45
C VAL A 501 19.87 -18.39 -4.72
N GLU A 502 19.20 -18.98 -5.70
CA GLU A 502 19.83 -19.39 -6.96
C GLU A 502 20.32 -18.21 -7.79
N ALA A 503 19.50 -17.15 -7.91
CA ALA A 503 19.83 -16.04 -8.81
C ALA A 503 20.77 -15.01 -8.19
N VAL A 504 20.88 -14.93 -6.86
CA VAL A 504 21.63 -13.86 -6.19
C VAL A 504 22.58 -14.38 -5.12
N VAL A 505 22.11 -15.20 -4.17
CA VAL A 505 22.95 -15.62 -3.04
C VAL A 505 24.11 -16.49 -3.49
N LEU A 506 23.83 -17.57 -4.22
CA LEU A 506 24.87 -18.50 -4.67
C LEU A 506 25.92 -17.80 -5.55
N PRO A 507 25.55 -16.98 -6.54
CA PRO A 507 26.52 -16.19 -7.31
C PRO A 507 27.38 -15.26 -6.45
N ILE A 508 26.81 -14.58 -5.43
CA ILE A 508 27.62 -13.76 -4.53
C ILE A 508 28.62 -14.63 -3.77
N LEU A 509 28.16 -15.73 -3.17
CA LEU A 509 28.99 -16.60 -2.33
C LEU A 509 30.04 -17.39 -3.12
N GLU A 510 29.91 -17.49 -4.44
CA GLU A 510 30.93 -18.07 -5.32
C GLU A 510 32.20 -17.19 -5.39
N TYR A 511 32.04 -15.85 -5.39
CA TYR A 511 33.15 -14.90 -5.58
C TYR A 511 33.50 -14.11 -4.32
N TYR A 512 32.60 -14.08 -3.33
CA TYR A 512 32.70 -13.30 -2.10
C TYR A 512 32.49 -14.17 -0.85
N ARG A 513 33.21 -13.85 0.22
CA ARG A 513 33.04 -14.50 1.52
C ARG A 513 32.70 -13.50 2.63
N PRO A 514 31.95 -13.90 3.66
CA PRO A 514 31.71 -13.05 4.83
C PRO A 514 33.03 -12.72 5.54
N SER A 515 33.29 -11.42 5.73
CA SER A 515 34.34 -10.90 6.61
C SER A 515 33.79 -10.66 8.02
N PHE A 516 32.58 -10.10 8.10
CA PHE A 516 31.84 -9.91 9.34
C PHE A 516 30.39 -10.38 9.18
N THR A 517 29.83 -10.97 10.23
CA THR A 517 28.42 -11.33 10.33
C THR A 517 27.90 -10.89 11.70
N PHE A 518 26.85 -10.06 11.70
CA PHE A 518 26.20 -9.54 12.89
C PHE A 518 24.78 -10.11 12.96
N GLU A 519 24.64 -11.29 13.56
CA GLU A 519 23.37 -12.04 13.62
C GLU A 519 22.24 -11.26 14.30
N ASP A 520 22.57 -10.51 15.34
CA ASP A 520 21.63 -9.69 16.11
C ASP A 520 21.03 -8.52 15.33
N LEU A 521 21.70 -8.11 14.25
CA LEU A 521 21.29 -7.00 13.39
C LEU A 521 20.86 -7.45 11.99
N ASP A 522 21.00 -8.74 11.67
CA ASP A 522 20.84 -9.30 10.33
C ASP A 522 21.68 -8.53 9.29
N ILE A 523 22.98 -8.37 9.57
CA ILE A 523 23.94 -7.66 8.70
C ILE A 523 25.14 -8.55 8.40
N GLN A 524 25.60 -8.49 7.15
CA GLN A 524 26.78 -9.19 6.68
C GLN A 524 27.63 -8.28 5.78
N LEU A 525 28.94 -8.28 6.03
CA LEU A 525 29.95 -7.64 5.20
C LEU A 525 30.70 -8.72 4.43
N LEU A 526 30.70 -8.64 3.11
CA LEU A 526 31.37 -9.60 2.24
C LEU A 526 32.54 -8.96 1.49
N VAL A 527 33.62 -9.71 1.34
CA VAL A 527 34.84 -9.31 0.63
C VAL A 527 35.22 -10.36 -0.42
N PRO A 528 35.92 -9.99 -1.50
CA PRO A 528 36.35 -10.93 -2.53
C PRO A 528 37.15 -12.12 -1.97
N ILE A 529 36.91 -13.31 -2.53
CA ILE A 529 37.72 -14.51 -2.28
C ILE A 529 39.02 -14.37 -3.07
N LYS A 530 40.16 -14.37 -2.37
CA LYS A 530 41.49 -14.30 -2.99
C LYS A 530 41.94 -15.61 -3.59
#